data_AF-A0A4Q7YS88-F1
#
_entry.id   AF-A0A4Q7YS88-F1
#
_cell.length_a   1.000
_cell.length_b   1.000
_cell.length_c   1.000
_cell.angle_alpha   90.00
_cell.angle_beta   90.00
_cell.angle_gamma   90.00
#
_symmetry.space_group_name_H-M   'P 1'
#
loop_
_entity.id
_entity.type
_entity.pdbx_description
1 polymer ?
#
loop_
_entity_poly.entity_id
_entity_poly.type
_entity_poly.pdbx_seq_one_letter_code
_entity_poly.pdbx_strand_id
1 'polypeptide(L)'
;MNPTGKKIVGLIAVLVAIIVAWHFAHRPKNLLVTTNRSGDQPSTQNVGDFDQFQQDLANRVLKQFGGGSDFSVIVATTAYPLGTLLRATGSVPADLEDCVPAPLPKPFAAQHLFPSYTMSSDTALAANLGSGALQGLDSAGVNLKQSQNIQYTIADAQIQIMDDKSVEHVTAQGDCGKFISSHPGMRLIRGTVLGKMTFTVKVDNPATVKAQLAKIGGFSINDSPGSSTLSIADNESQPIVLLLSEFGTSQNASVSPTTPKPVEAAVPNRSPASVNVRAHMYVQEDATDTPEAGTKVVQLLRKGWPTANVESQVQKIPTQKMPDVAQVRYFNASDEVFANRCVEILKQAYPNARAVRIGLPSPKGQLEIWLPRKR
;
A
#
# COMPACT_ATOMS: atom_id res chain seq x y z
N MET A 1 18.49 -57.18 -1.00
CA MET A 1 19.46 -56.08 -1.22
C MET A 1 19.12 -55.41 -2.55
N ASN A 2 18.52 -54.22 -2.53
CA ASN A 2 18.16 -53.47 -3.74
C ASN A 2 19.09 -52.25 -3.88
N PRO A 3 19.89 -52.13 -4.95
CA PRO A 3 20.75 -50.98 -5.19
C PRO A 3 20.07 -50.00 -6.17
N THR A 4 19.16 -49.16 -5.68
CA THR A 4 18.49 -48.15 -6.54
C THR A 4 18.40 -46.77 -5.87
N GLY A 5 19.34 -46.43 -4.99
CA GLY A 5 19.32 -45.17 -4.23
C GLY A 5 20.34 -44.11 -4.62
N LYS A 6 21.36 -44.41 -5.45
CA LYS A 6 22.53 -43.50 -5.60
C LYS A 6 22.58 -42.66 -6.89
N LYS A 7 21.69 -42.88 -7.87
CA LYS A 7 21.75 -42.15 -9.16
C LYS A 7 20.87 -40.89 -9.24
N ILE A 8 19.91 -40.71 -8.34
CA ILE A 8 18.96 -39.58 -8.40
C ILE A 8 19.54 -38.32 -7.73
N VAL A 9 20.35 -38.48 -6.67
CA VAL A 9 20.93 -37.35 -5.92
C VAL A 9 21.95 -36.56 -6.76
N GLY A 10 22.71 -37.22 -7.63
CA GLY A 10 23.69 -36.55 -8.50
C GLY A 10 23.04 -35.66 -9.56
N LEU A 11 21.86 -36.04 -10.07
CA LEU A 11 21.18 -35.33 -11.16
C LEU A 11 20.50 -34.04 -10.64
N ILE A 12 20.01 -34.05 -9.41
CA ILE A 12 19.44 -32.87 -8.74
C ILE A 12 20.53 -31.83 -8.45
N ALA A 13 21.71 -32.27 -7.97
CA ALA A 13 22.81 -31.35 -7.68
C ALA A 13 23.32 -30.62 -8.93
N VAL A 14 23.38 -31.31 -10.07
CA VAL A 14 23.79 -30.72 -11.36
C VAL A 14 22.74 -29.73 -11.88
N LEU A 15 21.44 -30.05 -11.76
CA LEU A 15 20.36 -29.14 -12.14
C LEU A 15 20.36 -27.85 -11.30
N VAL A 16 20.57 -27.95 -9.98
CA VAL A 16 20.68 -26.77 -9.10
C VAL A 16 21.89 -25.93 -9.48
N ALA A 17 23.05 -26.54 -9.75
CA ALA A 17 24.24 -25.80 -10.18
C ALA A 17 24.03 -25.08 -11.52
N ILE A 18 23.32 -25.71 -12.48
CA ILE A 18 22.99 -25.09 -13.78
C ILE A 18 22.01 -23.93 -13.60
N ILE A 19 20.98 -24.07 -12.75
CA ILE A 19 20.02 -23.00 -12.48
C ILE A 19 20.71 -21.81 -11.80
N VAL A 20 21.59 -22.07 -10.82
CA VAL A 20 22.37 -21.01 -10.15
C VAL A 20 23.33 -20.34 -11.13
N ALA A 21 24.07 -21.11 -11.95
CA ALA A 21 24.97 -20.56 -12.96
C ALA A 21 24.21 -19.74 -14.02
N TRP A 22 23.05 -20.21 -14.46
CA TRP A 22 22.18 -19.50 -15.41
C TRP A 22 21.64 -18.21 -14.80
N HIS A 23 21.21 -18.24 -13.54
CA HIS A 23 20.70 -17.07 -12.82
C HIS A 23 21.78 -16.02 -12.56
N PHE A 24 23.05 -16.41 -12.37
CA PHE A 24 24.18 -15.49 -12.27
C PHE A 24 24.63 -14.97 -13.65
N ALA A 25 24.61 -15.80 -14.69
CA ALA A 25 25.01 -15.42 -16.04
C ALA A 25 23.98 -14.50 -16.74
N HIS A 26 22.69 -14.62 -16.40
CA HIS A 26 21.59 -13.84 -16.96
C HIS A 26 21.01 -12.81 -15.99
N ARG A 27 21.72 -12.47 -14.90
CA ARG A 27 21.44 -11.20 -14.23
C ARG A 27 21.58 -10.11 -15.29
N PRO A 28 20.58 -9.22 -15.45
CA PRO A 28 20.77 -8.06 -16.31
C PRO A 28 22.04 -7.37 -15.81
N LYS A 29 23.04 -7.28 -16.68
CA LYS A 29 24.18 -6.40 -16.47
C LYS A 29 23.57 -5.01 -16.53
N ASN A 30 23.07 -4.53 -15.38
CA ASN A 30 22.82 -3.12 -15.20
C ASN A 30 24.14 -2.46 -15.51
N LEU A 31 24.22 -1.81 -16.68
CA LEU A 31 25.26 -0.83 -16.93
C LEU A 31 25.13 0.14 -15.75
N LEU A 32 26.07 0.01 -14.81
CA LEU A 32 26.42 1.09 -13.92
C LEU A 32 26.82 2.23 -14.86
N VAL A 33 25.85 3.08 -15.19
CA VAL A 33 26.16 4.41 -15.69
C VAL A 33 26.84 5.08 -14.52
N THR A 34 28.17 5.06 -14.54
CA THR A 34 29.02 5.88 -13.69
C THR A 34 28.77 7.33 -14.12
N THR A 35 27.70 7.94 -13.59
CA THR A 35 27.63 9.39 -13.52
C THR A 35 28.69 9.83 -12.51
N ASN A 36 29.88 10.13 -13.03
CA ASN A 36 30.81 11.04 -12.37
C ASN A 36 30.10 12.39 -12.23
N ARG A 37 29.33 12.56 -11.17
CA ARG A 37 28.95 13.86 -10.63
C ARG A 37 29.21 13.86 -9.14
N SER A 38 30.20 14.66 -8.78
CA SER A 38 30.58 15.06 -7.44
C SER A 38 29.38 15.35 -6.53
N GLY A 39 29.35 14.74 -5.35
CA GLY A 39 28.92 15.40 -4.12
C GLY A 39 27.42 15.57 -3.82
N ASP A 40 26.49 15.11 -4.65
CA ASP A 40 25.06 15.16 -4.27
C ASP A 40 24.71 13.96 -3.38
N GLN A 41 24.76 14.16 -2.06
CA GLN A 41 24.00 13.29 -1.15
C GLN A 41 22.54 13.27 -1.64
N PRO A 42 21.86 12.11 -1.68
CA PRO A 42 20.45 12.06 -2.00
C PRO A 42 19.71 13.03 -1.07
N SER A 43 19.11 14.07 -1.65
CA SER A 43 18.45 15.15 -0.91
C SER A 43 17.43 14.53 0.03
N THR A 44 17.65 14.62 1.33
CA THR A 44 16.71 14.06 2.32
C THR A 44 15.55 15.04 2.49
N GLN A 45 14.31 14.55 2.36
CA GLN A 45 13.10 15.37 2.51
C GLN A 45 12.44 15.10 3.86
N ASN A 46 12.18 16.16 4.63
CA ASN A 46 11.43 16.05 5.87
C ASN A 46 9.93 16.09 5.57
N VAL A 47 9.19 15.15 6.14
CA VAL A 47 7.75 15.02 5.93
C VAL A 47 7.04 15.08 7.28
N GLY A 48 6.09 16.02 7.40
CA GLY A 48 5.35 16.27 8.63
C GLY A 48 4.27 15.23 8.90
N ASP A 49 3.51 14.83 7.88
CA ASP A 49 2.36 13.94 8.01
C ASP A 49 2.15 13.06 6.76
N PHE A 50 1.15 12.17 6.81
CA PHE A 50 0.82 11.27 5.70
C PHE A 50 0.40 12.03 4.44
N ASP A 51 -0.41 13.08 4.58
CA ASP A 51 -0.97 13.77 3.41
C ASP A 51 0.15 14.50 2.65
N GLN A 52 1.12 15.10 3.36
CA GLN A 52 2.34 15.64 2.77
C GLN A 52 3.17 14.54 2.10
N PHE A 53 3.34 13.38 2.75
CA PHE A 53 4.10 12.27 2.15
C PHE A 53 3.47 11.79 0.84
N GLN A 54 2.16 11.57 0.84
CA GLN A 54 1.43 11.20 -0.37
C GLN A 54 1.53 12.28 -1.45
N GLN A 55 1.42 13.55 -1.07
CA GLN A 55 1.55 14.66 -2.00
C GLN A 55 2.92 14.69 -2.65
N ASP A 56 3.99 14.53 -1.87
CA ASP A 56 5.37 14.55 -2.38
C ASP A 56 5.61 13.39 -3.37
N LEU A 57 5.10 12.19 -3.06
CA LEU A 57 5.13 11.05 -3.98
C LEU A 57 4.34 11.32 -5.26
N ALA A 58 3.12 11.84 -5.13
CA ALA A 58 2.26 12.19 -6.25
C ALA A 58 2.92 13.21 -7.19
N ASN A 59 3.48 14.29 -6.63
CA ASN A 59 4.15 15.35 -7.38
C ASN A 59 5.32 14.82 -8.21
N ARG A 60 6.08 13.87 -7.66
CA ARG A 60 7.22 13.26 -8.34
C ARG A 60 6.78 12.41 -9.51
N VAL A 61 5.79 11.54 -9.29
CA VAL A 61 5.20 10.70 -10.34
C VAL A 61 4.60 11.57 -11.45
N LEU A 62 3.79 12.58 -11.09
CA LEU A 62 3.18 13.53 -12.03
C LEU A 62 4.22 14.30 -12.85
N LYS A 63 5.32 14.74 -12.22
CA LYS A 63 6.40 15.43 -12.93
C LYS A 63 7.10 14.53 -13.96
N GLN A 64 7.19 13.23 -13.68
CA GLN A 64 7.86 12.27 -14.55
C GLN A 64 6.97 11.80 -15.71
N PHE A 65 5.67 11.59 -15.47
CA PHE A 65 4.75 10.95 -16.42
C PHE A 65 3.69 11.88 -17.00
N GLY A 66 3.63 13.13 -16.54
CA GLY A 66 2.49 14.01 -16.80
C GLY A 66 1.28 13.63 -15.95
N GLY A 67 0.17 14.33 -16.19
CA GLY A 67 -1.10 14.06 -15.54
C GLY A 67 -2.27 14.67 -16.30
N GLY A 68 -3.44 14.03 -16.17
CA GLY A 68 -4.75 14.54 -16.57
C GLY A 68 -5.63 14.81 -15.34
N SER A 69 -6.78 15.43 -15.54
CA SER A 69 -7.77 15.65 -14.45
C SER A 69 -8.34 14.35 -13.89
N ASP A 70 -8.19 13.24 -14.63
CA ASP A 70 -8.59 11.89 -14.26
C ASP A 70 -7.48 11.13 -13.51
N PHE A 71 -6.28 11.69 -13.38
CA PHE A 71 -5.11 10.98 -12.86
C PHE A 71 -4.87 11.26 -11.37
N SER A 72 -4.83 10.21 -10.56
CA SER A 72 -4.52 10.30 -9.13
C SER A 72 -3.42 9.34 -8.72
N VAL A 73 -2.70 9.68 -7.65
CA VAL A 73 -1.56 8.91 -7.13
C VAL A 73 -1.74 8.73 -5.63
N ILE A 74 -1.63 7.50 -5.16
CA ILE A 74 -1.81 7.16 -3.75
C ILE A 74 -0.69 6.27 -3.23
N VAL A 75 -0.45 6.32 -1.92
CA VAL A 75 0.38 5.33 -1.24
C VAL A 75 -0.33 3.98 -1.26
N ALA A 76 0.38 2.94 -1.68
CA ALA A 76 -0.16 1.58 -1.75
C ALA A 76 -0.28 0.98 -0.34
N THR A 77 -1.49 0.59 0.05
CA THR A 77 -1.73 -0.17 1.29
C THR A 77 -2.10 -1.62 1.03
N THR A 78 -2.44 -1.95 -0.22
CA THR A 78 -2.76 -3.30 -0.71
C THR A 78 -2.10 -3.47 -2.07
N ALA A 79 -1.52 -4.64 -2.30
CA ALA A 79 -0.87 -4.98 -3.56
C ALA A 79 -1.92 -5.36 -4.63
N TYR A 80 -2.49 -4.37 -5.29
CA TYR A 80 -3.39 -4.60 -6.42
C TYR A 80 -2.61 -4.72 -7.73
N PRO A 81 -2.95 -5.69 -8.59
CA PRO A 81 -2.38 -5.77 -9.92
C PRO A 81 -2.81 -4.57 -10.78
N LEU A 82 -2.00 -4.30 -11.80
CA LEU A 82 -2.37 -3.41 -12.89
C LEU A 82 -3.67 -3.91 -13.52
N GLY A 83 -4.62 -3.01 -13.81
CA GLY A 83 -5.93 -3.38 -14.37
C GLY A 83 -7.04 -3.59 -13.35
N THR A 84 -6.75 -3.57 -12.05
CA THR A 84 -7.80 -3.61 -11.02
C THR A 84 -8.70 -2.37 -11.09
N LEU A 85 -10.02 -2.58 -11.00
CA LEU A 85 -11.02 -1.52 -10.85
C LEU A 85 -11.43 -1.37 -9.38
N LEU A 86 -11.22 -0.19 -8.82
CA LEU A 86 -11.68 0.20 -7.49
C LEU A 86 -13.00 0.95 -7.57
N ARG A 87 -13.85 0.75 -6.56
CA ARG A 87 -15.11 1.48 -6.43
C ARG A 87 -14.87 2.98 -6.16
N ALA A 88 -15.84 3.80 -6.53
CA ALA A 88 -15.82 5.25 -6.32
C ALA A 88 -15.65 5.65 -4.85
N THR A 89 -16.19 4.86 -3.92
CA THR A 89 -16.24 5.18 -2.50
C THR A 89 -15.42 4.17 -1.69
N GLY A 90 -14.18 3.87 -2.04
CA GLY A 90 -13.37 2.98 -1.21
C GLY A 90 -12.13 2.39 -1.86
N SER A 91 -11.49 1.49 -1.11
CA SER A 91 -10.31 0.73 -1.54
C SER A 91 -10.66 -0.69 -2.01
N VAL A 92 -11.92 -1.11 -1.89
CA VAL A 92 -12.38 -2.44 -2.28
C VAL A 92 -12.47 -2.57 -3.81
N PRO A 93 -11.88 -3.63 -4.41
CA PRO A 93 -11.98 -3.88 -5.84
C PRO A 93 -13.44 -4.21 -6.20
N ALA A 94 -13.93 -3.60 -7.28
CA ALA A 94 -15.11 -4.09 -7.99
C ALA A 94 -14.73 -5.20 -8.97
N ASP A 95 -13.53 -5.08 -9.55
CA ASP A 95 -12.91 -6.05 -10.44
C ASP A 95 -11.40 -6.07 -10.19
N LEU A 96 -10.75 -7.23 -10.33
CA LEU A 96 -9.32 -7.38 -10.08
C LEU A 96 -8.48 -7.37 -11.36
N GLU A 97 -8.95 -7.91 -12.48
CA GLU A 97 -8.10 -8.22 -13.64
C GLU A 97 -8.77 -8.04 -15.01
N ASP A 98 -10.04 -7.63 -15.09
CA ASP A 98 -10.76 -7.54 -16.37
C ASP A 98 -10.31 -6.35 -17.25
N CYS A 99 -9.57 -5.39 -16.69
CA CYS A 99 -9.10 -4.19 -17.40
C CYS A 99 -7.58 -4.20 -17.64
N VAL A 100 -7.04 -5.32 -18.12
CA VAL A 100 -5.60 -5.49 -18.37
C VAL A 100 -5.29 -5.40 -19.87
N PRO A 101 -4.33 -4.57 -20.31
CA PRO A 101 -3.91 -4.53 -21.70
C PRO A 101 -3.09 -5.77 -22.08
N ALA A 102 -3.20 -6.17 -23.35
CA ALA A 102 -2.37 -7.21 -23.96
C ALA A 102 -1.50 -6.59 -25.09
N PRO A 103 -0.15 -6.63 -24.98
CA PRO A 103 0.65 -7.21 -23.90
C PRO A 103 0.69 -6.33 -22.64
N LEU A 104 0.92 -6.96 -21.49
CA LEU A 104 1.18 -6.27 -20.24
C LEU A 104 2.43 -5.37 -20.34
N PRO A 105 2.37 -4.09 -19.89
CA PRO A 105 3.52 -3.21 -19.82
C PRO A 105 4.64 -3.85 -19.00
N LYS A 106 5.88 -3.78 -19.49
CA LYS A 106 7.04 -4.27 -18.75
C LYS A 106 7.47 -3.22 -17.71
N PRO A 107 7.86 -3.63 -16.49
CA PRO A 107 8.46 -2.72 -15.53
C PRO A 107 9.76 -2.11 -16.08
N PHE A 108 9.99 -0.84 -15.79
CA PHE A 108 11.26 -0.16 -16.07
C PHE A 108 11.82 0.53 -14.82
N ALA A 109 13.12 0.76 -14.83
CA ALA A 109 13.88 1.32 -13.72
C ALA A 109 13.48 2.77 -13.39
N ALA A 110 13.31 3.09 -12.11
CA ALA A 110 12.90 4.40 -11.61
C ALA A 110 13.64 4.82 -10.32
N GLN A 111 14.88 4.37 -10.12
CA GLN A 111 15.61 4.55 -8.86
C GLN A 111 15.83 6.01 -8.47
N HIS A 112 15.85 6.93 -9.44
CA HIS A 112 16.07 8.36 -9.20
C HIS A 112 14.78 9.13 -8.88
N LEU A 113 13.60 8.49 -8.93
CA LEU A 113 12.33 9.18 -8.76
C LEU A 113 12.09 9.57 -7.28
N PHE A 114 12.55 8.73 -6.36
CA PHE A 114 12.26 8.86 -4.93
C PHE A 114 13.53 9.15 -4.12
N PRO A 115 13.55 10.25 -3.33
CA PRO A 115 14.62 10.57 -2.42
C PRO A 115 14.52 9.72 -1.14
N SER A 116 15.47 9.96 -0.23
CA SER A 116 15.29 9.61 1.18
C SER A 116 14.30 10.56 1.85
N TYR A 117 13.46 10.02 2.72
CA TYR A 117 12.52 10.77 3.53
C TYR A 117 12.85 10.63 5.00
N THR A 118 12.59 11.69 5.76
CA THR A 118 12.64 11.69 7.22
C THR A 118 11.23 11.95 7.72
N MET A 119 10.67 11.03 8.49
CA MET A 119 9.29 11.14 8.98
C MET A 119 9.15 10.53 10.38
N SER A 120 8.08 10.90 11.08
CA SER A 120 7.75 10.27 12.37
C SER A 120 7.34 8.79 12.18
N SER A 121 7.44 8.01 13.26
CA SER A 121 6.91 6.64 13.30
C SER A 121 5.41 6.58 13.08
N ASP A 122 4.67 7.55 13.63
CA ASP A 122 3.22 7.68 13.45
C ASP A 122 2.87 7.92 11.97
N THR A 123 3.62 8.77 11.27
CA THR A 123 3.44 9.01 9.83
C THR A 123 3.70 7.74 9.02
N ALA A 124 4.77 7.00 9.33
CA ALA A 124 5.10 5.75 8.65
C ALA A 124 4.04 4.66 8.88
N LEU A 125 3.53 4.54 10.12
CA LEU A 125 2.46 3.60 10.48
C LEU A 125 1.14 3.96 9.82
N ALA A 126 0.76 5.25 9.81
CA ALA A 126 -0.44 5.74 9.13
C ALA A 126 -0.38 5.41 7.63
N ALA A 127 0.80 5.53 7.03
CA ALA A 127 1.06 5.16 5.64
C ALA A 127 1.17 3.65 5.39
N ASN A 128 1.06 2.82 6.44
CA ASN A 128 1.28 1.38 6.40
C ASN A 128 2.67 0.97 5.86
N LEU A 129 3.66 1.86 5.89
CA LEU A 129 5.00 1.63 5.37
C LEU A 129 5.78 0.76 6.35
N GLY A 130 6.21 -0.42 5.90
CA GLY A 130 7.01 -1.33 6.73
C GLY A 130 6.32 -1.71 8.03
N SER A 131 4.99 -1.78 8.05
CA SER A 131 4.22 -1.95 9.28
C SER A 131 4.59 -3.23 10.05
N GLY A 132 5.01 -4.30 9.36
CA GLY A 132 5.57 -5.49 10.00
C GLY A 132 6.92 -5.23 10.69
N ALA A 133 7.80 -4.46 10.06
CA ALA A 133 9.08 -4.06 10.65
C ALA A 133 8.89 -3.11 11.83
N LEU A 134 7.99 -2.13 11.72
CA LEU A 134 7.67 -1.19 12.80
C LEU A 134 7.00 -1.89 13.99
N GLN A 135 6.06 -2.80 13.74
CA GLN A 135 5.47 -3.63 14.80
C GLN A 135 6.53 -4.52 15.46
N GLY A 136 7.48 -5.01 14.67
CA GLY A 136 8.61 -5.77 15.18
C GLY A 136 9.56 -4.97 16.06
N LEU A 137 9.81 -3.71 15.71
CA LEU A 137 10.57 -2.78 16.52
C LEU A 137 9.86 -2.50 17.85
N ASP A 138 8.56 -2.24 17.83
CA ASP A 138 7.75 -2.03 19.03
C ASP A 138 7.76 -3.27 19.94
N SER A 139 7.57 -4.47 19.36
CA SER A 139 7.65 -5.75 20.08
C SER A 139 9.04 -6.03 20.65
N ALA A 140 10.08 -5.46 20.06
CA ALA A 140 11.46 -5.52 20.56
C ALA A 140 11.76 -4.48 21.65
N GLY A 141 10.77 -3.71 22.08
CA GLY A 141 10.90 -2.67 23.11
C GLY A 141 11.52 -1.37 22.59
N VAL A 142 11.61 -1.17 21.28
CA VAL A 142 12.10 0.09 20.71
C VAL A 142 11.04 1.16 20.89
N ASN A 143 11.37 2.19 21.66
CA ASN A 143 10.47 3.32 21.83
C ASN A 143 10.44 4.19 20.55
N LEU A 144 9.56 3.83 19.62
CA LEU A 144 9.35 4.55 18.37
C LEU A 144 8.87 5.99 18.55
N LYS A 145 8.38 6.36 19.74
CA LYS A 145 8.01 7.76 20.07
C LYS A 145 9.23 8.62 20.41
N GLN A 146 10.31 8.00 20.91
CA GLN A 146 11.58 8.68 21.21
C GLN A 146 12.54 8.71 20.01
N SER A 147 12.42 7.75 19.08
CA SER A 147 13.07 7.81 17.78
C SER A 147 12.38 8.85 16.90
N GLN A 148 12.64 10.13 17.19
CA GLN A 148 11.88 11.28 16.67
C GLN A 148 11.77 11.36 15.15
N ASN A 149 12.63 10.64 14.41
CA ASN A 149 12.63 10.61 12.97
C ASN A 149 13.17 9.28 12.45
N ILE A 150 12.37 8.60 11.64
CA ILE A 150 12.75 7.41 10.87
C ILE A 150 13.20 7.88 9.50
N GLN A 151 14.36 7.38 9.04
CA GLN A 151 14.77 7.57 7.66
C GLN A 151 14.18 6.46 6.80
N TYR A 152 13.39 6.83 5.80
CA TYR A 152 12.71 5.95 4.87
C TYR A 152 13.30 6.12 3.47
N THR A 153 13.65 5.02 2.81
CA THR A 153 14.11 5.04 1.40
C THR A 153 13.42 3.95 0.58
N ILE A 154 13.34 4.17 -0.73
CA ILE A 154 12.81 3.20 -1.69
C ILE A 154 13.97 2.75 -2.59
N ALA A 155 14.49 1.55 -2.33
CA ALA A 155 15.54 0.95 -3.14
C ALA A 155 14.96 0.15 -4.31
N ASP A 156 15.77 -0.05 -5.35
CA ASP A 156 15.42 -0.85 -6.54
C ASP A 156 14.07 -0.44 -7.18
N ALA A 157 13.72 0.85 -7.12
CA ALA A 157 12.42 1.31 -7.60
C ALA A 157 12.22 1.00 -9.08
N GLN A 158 11.06 0.41 -9.41
CA GLN A 158 10.60 0.10 -10.75
C GLN A 158 9.18 0.61 -10.94
N ILE A 159 8.82 0.93 -12.17
CA ILE A 159 7.48 1.41 -12.52
C ILE A 159 6.92 0.55 -13.62
N GLN A 160 5.69 0.10 -13.42
CA GLN A 160 4.87 -0.56 -14.42
C GLN A 160 3.63 0.30 -14.63
N ILE A 161 3.41 0.80 -15.85
CA ILE A 161 2.34 1.77 -16.13
C ILE A 161 1.76 1.54 -17.53
N MET A 162 0.44 1.69 -17.65
CA MET A 162 -0.27 1.79 -18.92
C MET A 162 -0.15 3.21 -19.48
N ASP A 163 0.22 3.34 -20.74
CA ASP A 163 0.10 4.61 -21.44
C ASP A 163 -1.37 4.97 -21.71
N ASP A 164 -1.64 6.22 -22.08
CA ASP A 164 -3.02 6.71 -22.27
C ASP A 164 -3.75 5.91 -23.35
N LYS A 165 -3.05 5.50 -24.41
CA LYS A 165 -3.61 4.65 -25.47
C LYS A 165 -4.06 3.28 -24.96
N SER A 166 -3.26 2.67 -24.08
CA SER A 166 -3.61 1.39 -23.46
C SER A 166 -4.83 1.56 -22.55
N VAL A 167 -4.89 2.64 -21.77
CA VAL A 167 -6.06 2.96 -20.92
C VAL A 167 -7.31 3.16 -21.79
N GLU A 168 -7.24 3.99 -22.82
CA GLU A 168 -8.33 4.21 -23.77
C GLU A 168 -8.78 2.89 -24.42
N HIS A 169 -7.83 2.05 -24.84
CA HIS A 169 -8.15 0.78 -25.48
C HIS A 169 -8.90 -0.19 -24.55
N VAL A 170 -8.40 -0.40 -23.31
CA VAL A 170 -9.03 -1.35 -22.37
C VAL A 170 -10.37 -0.83 -21.85
N THR A 171 -10.56 0.49 -21.78
CA THR A 171 -11.79 1.09 -21.26
C THR A 171 -12.83 1.41 -22.32
N ALA A 172 -12.47 1.47 -23.60
CA ALA A 172 -13.43 1.67 -24.69
C ALA A 172 -14.08 0.37 -25.18
N GLN A 173 -13.56 -0.80 -24.81
CA GLN A 173 -13.95 -2.08 -25.39
C GLN A 173 -14.11 -3.18 -24.34
N GLY A 174 -14.70 -4.30 -24.75
CA GLY A 174 -14.83 -5.50 -23.92
C GLY A 174 -15.76 -5.33 -22.72
N ASP A 175 -15.60 -6.22 -21.75
CA ASP A 175 -16.42 -6.22 -20.53
C ASP A 175 -15.97 -5.15 -19.53
N CYS A 176 -14.67 -4.82 -19.51
CA CYS A 176 -14.12 -3.68 -18.76
C CYS A 176 -14.84 -2.36 -19.11
N GLY A 177 -14.91 -2.01 -20.39
CA GLY A 177 -15.57 -0.76 -20.82
C GLY A 177 -17.07 -0.73 -20.50
N LYS A 178 -17.78 -1.85 -20.65
CA LYS A 178 -19.18 -1.97 -20.25
C LYS A 178 -19.36 -1.80 -18.74
N PHE A 179 -18.47 -2.38 -17.94
CA PHE A 179 -18.51 -2.29 -16.50
C PHE A 179 -18.29 -0.85 -16.04
N ILE A 180 -17.25 -0.17 -16.54
CA ILE A 180 -16.97 1.24 -16.24
C ILE A 180 -18.15 2.13 -16.66
N SER A 181 -18.71 1.92 -17.85
CA SER A 181 -19.83 2.73 -18.36
C SER A 181 -21.10 2.61 -17.52
N SER A 182 -21.32 1.46 -16.87
CA SER A 182 -22.48 1.21 -15.99
C SER A 182 -22.23 1.62 -14.53
N HIS A 183 -21.00 1.97 -14.17
CA HIS A 183 -20.60 2.32 -12.81
C HIS A 183 -19.80 3.64 -12.82
N PRO A 184 -20.45 4.81 -12.67
CA PRO A 184 -19.73 6.07 -12.62
C PRO A 184 -18.86 6.17 -11.35
N GLY A 185 -17.71 6.84 -11.47
CA GLY A 185 -16.75 7.06 -10.40
C GLY A 185 -15.72 5.94 -10.19
N MET A 186 -15.72 4.91 -11.05
CA MET A 186 -14.74 3.83 -10.97
C MET A 186 -13.31 4.34 -11.17
N ARG A 187 -12.35 3.68 -10.50
CA ARG A 187 -10.92 4.00 -10.63
C ARG A 187 -10.14 2.80 -11.12
N LEU A 188 -9.44 2.94 -12.23
CA LEU A 188 -8.54 1.92 -12.76
C LEU A 188 -7.15 2.10 -12.18
N ILE A 189 -6.57 1.04 -11.64
CA ILE A 189 -5.13 1.00 -11.33
C ILE A 189 -4.36 0.85 -12.63
N ARG A 190 -3.97 1.98 -13.21
CA ARG A 190 -3.24 2.05 -14.47
C ARG A 190 -1.73 1.91 -14.30
N GLY A 191 -1.22 2.02 -13.08
CA GLY A 191 0.21 1.85 -12.83
C GLY A 191 0.53 1.56 -11.37
N THR A 192 1.73 1.01 -11.16
CA THR A 192 2.29 0.77 -9.84
C THR A 192 3.77 1.11 -9.82
N VAL A 193 4.22 1.69 -8.71
CA VAL A 193 5.63 1.78 -8.35
C VAL A 193 5.94 0.60 -7.43
N LEU A 194 6.94 -0.19 -7.78
CA LEU A 194 7.46 -1.29 -6.98
C LEU A 194 8.81 -0.88 -6.40
N GLY A 195 9.14 -1.30 -5.19
CA GLY A 195 10.45 -1.06 -4.60
C GLY A 195 10.64 -1.78 -3.27
N LYS A 196 11.86 -1.79 -2.76
CA LYS A 196 12.17 -2.30 -1.42
C LYS A 196 12.21 -1.13 -0.46
N MET A 197 11.34 -1.14 0.54
CA MET A 197 11.39 -0.12 1.58
C MET A 197 12.56 -0.40 2.50
N THR A 198 13.31 0.64 2.85
CA THR A 198 14.34 0.58 3.89
C THR A 198 14.06 1.61 4.96
N PHE A 199 14.08 1.18 6.22
CA PHE A 199 13.91 2.00 7.40
C PHE A 199 15.23 2.05 8.15
N THR A 200 15.68 3.24 8.50
CA THR A 200 16.81 3.40 9.41
C THR A 200 16.30 4.04 10.70
N VAL A 201 16.52 3.34 11.81
CA VAL A 201 16.07 3.73 13.14
C VAL A 201 17.24 3.74 14.11
N LYS A 202 17.22 4.66 15.07
CA LYS A 202 18.13 4.63 16.21
C LYS A 202 17.57 3.71 17.29
N VAL A 203 18.42 2.87 17.86
CA VAL A 203 18.09 1.92 18.93
C VAL A 203 19.24 1.83 19.93
N ASP A 204 18.90 1.67 21.21
CA ASP A 204 19.90 1.61 22.28
C ASP A 204 20.66 0.28 22.30
N ASN A 205 20.00 -0.82 21.92
CA ASN A 205 20.59 -2.16 21.89
C ASN A 205 20.33 -2.86 20.54
N PRO A 206 21.12 -2.54 19.50
CA PRO A 206 20.94 -3.08 18.15
C PRO A 206 20.92 -4.62 18.09
N ALA A 207 21.76 -5.29 18.90
CA ALA A 207 21.87 -6.74 18.91
C ALA A 207 20.57 -7.43 19.39
N THR A 208 19.96 -6.90 20.46
CA THR A 208 18.70 -7.43 20.99
C THR A 208 17.56 -7.22 20.00
N VAL A 209 17.48 -6.03 19.41
CA VAL A 209 16.44 -5.69 18.44
C VAL A 209 16.56 -6.54 17.17
N LYS A 210 17.78 -6.73 16.65
CA LYS A 210 18.05 -7.61 15.50
C LYS A 210 17.59 -9.04 15.75
N ALA A 211 17.85 -9.59 16.94
CA ALA A 211 17.44 -10.94 17.30
C ALA A 211 15.90 -11.10 17.36
N GLN A 212 15.17 -10.05 17.74
CA GLN A 212 13.70 -10.09 17.74
C GLN A 212 13.12 -9.91 16.34
N LEU A 213 13.64 -8.96 15.56
CA LEU A 213 13.20 -8.74 14.18
C LEU A 213 13.46 -9.98 13.29
N ALA A 214 14.55 -10.71 13.52
CA ALA A 214 14.84 -11.96 12.81
C ALA A 214 13.76 -13.05 13.01
N LYS A 215 13.01 -13.02 14.12
CA LYS A 215 11.91 -13.98 14.38
C LYS A 215 10.65 -13.66 13.59
N ILE A 216 10.48 -12.43 13.13
CA ILE A 216 9.30 -11.97 12.38
C ILE A 216 9.41 -12.38 10.91
N GLY A 217 10.64 -12.42 10.39
CA GLY A 217 10.91 -12.73 8.99
C GLY A 217 10.49 -11.59 8.05
N GLY A 218 10.66 -11.78 6.74
CA GLY A 218 10.25 -10.81 5.71
C GLY A 218 11.19 -9.62 5.49
N PHE A 219 12.17 -9.42 6.38
CA PHE A 219 13.12 -8.31 6.31
C PHE A 219 14.57 -8.77 6.37
N SER A 220 15.44 -7.97 5.77
CA SER A 220 16.89 -8.00 5.94
C SER A 220 17.29 -6.89 6.90
N ILE A 221 18.17 -7.22 7.85
CA ILE A 221 18.59 -6.29 8.91
C ILE A 221 20.09 -6.09 8.78
N ASN A 222 20.49 -4.86 8.55
CA ASN A 222 21.88 -4.45 8.52
C ASN A 222 22.20 -3.60 9.76
N ASP A 223 23.11 -4.10 10.58
CA ASP A 223 23.71 -3.41 11.71
C ASP A 223 25.14 -3.03 11.35
N SER A 224 25.48 -1.75 11.49
CA SER A 224 26.87 -1.31 11.44
C SER A 224 27.48 -1.51 12.83
N PRO A 225 28.51 -2.36 12.99
CA PRO A 225 29.13 -2.58 14.30
C PRO A 225 29.57 -1.27 14.94
N GLY A 226 29.17 -1.03 16.19
CA GLY A 226 29.44 0.22 16.91
C GLY A 226 28.49 1.38 16.62
N SER A 227 27.51 1.21 15.72
CA SER A 227 26.43 2.18 15.51
C SER A 227 25.22 1.88 16.39
N SER A 228 24.55 2.93 16.87
CA SER A 228 23.22 2.85 17.47
C SER A 228 22.09 2.85 16.42
N THR A 229 22.40 2.56 15.15
CA THR A 229 21.42 2.55 14.06
C THR A 229 21.20 1.14 13.52
N LEU A 230 19.94 0.77 13.31
CA LEU A 230 19.55 -0.39 12.53
C LEU A 230 18.93 0.05 11.22
N SER A 231 19.38 -0.59 10.12
CA SER A 231 18.72 -0.48 8.83
C SER A 231 17.95 -1.77 8.55
N ILE A 232 16.67 -1.64 8.22
CA ILE A 232 15.73 -2.75 8.04
C ILE A 232 15.14 -2.59 6.65
N ALA A 233 15.34 -3.56 5.77
CA ALA A 233 14.88 -3.50 4.39
C ALA A 233 13.99 -4.69 4.04
N ASP A 234 12.97 -4.47 3.22
CA ASP A 234 12.17 -5.56 2.66
C ASP A 234 13.04 -6.55 1.88
N ASN A 235 12.75 -7.84 2.01
CA ASN A 235 13.46 -8.87 1.23
C ASN A 235 13.09 -8.82 -0.27
N GLU A 236 11.86 -8.43 -0.57
CA GLU A 236 11.29 -8.41 -1.93
C GLU A 236 10.69 -7.05 -2.24
N SER A 237 10.64 -6.68 -3.52
CA SER A 237 9.99 -5.45 -3.94
C SER A 237 8.48 -5.54 -3.73
N GLN A 238 7.91 -4.52 -3.09
CA GLN A 238 6.48 -4.39 -2.83
C GLN A 238 5.91 -3.18 -3.59
N PRO A 239 4.60 -3.16 -3.88
CA PRO A 239 3.92 -1.95 -4.33
C PRO A 239 4.03 -0.84 -3.27
N ILE A 240 4.52 0.33 -3.69
CA ILE A 240 4.70 1.51 -2.84
C ILE A 240 3.69 2.59 -3.19
N VAL A 241 3.40 2.74 -4.47
CA VAL A 241 2.50 3.77 -5.00
C VAL A 241 1.61 3.16 -6.06
N LEU A 242 0.32 3.48 -6.03
CA LEU A 242 -0.63 3.15 -7.10
C LEU A 242 -0.94 4.42 -7.89
N LEU A 243 -0.99 4.28 -9.21
CA LEU A 243 -1.39 5.31 -10.16
C LEU A 243 -2.77 4.94 -10.68
N LEU A 244 -3.72 5.85 -10.57
CA LEU A 244 -5.11 5.61 -10.94
C LEU A 244 -5.57 6.54 -12.08
N SER A 245 -6.48 6.02 -12.91
CA SER A 245 -7.35 6.82 -13.78
C SER A 245 -8.79 6.73 -13.28
N GLU A 246 -9.49 7.86 -13.20
CA GLU A 246 -10.88 7.97 -12.72
C GLU A 246 -11.87 8.15 -13.88
N PHE A 247 -13.02 7.49 -13.81
CA PHE A 247 -14.04 7.50 -14.87
C PHE A 247 -15.40 8.00 -14.40
N GLY A 248 -16.16 8.64 -15.28
CA GLY A 248 -17.59 8.91 -15.06
C GLY A 248 -17.94 10.07 -14.11
N THR A 249 -16.97 10.91 -13.75
CA THR A 249 -17.23 12.17 -13.02
C THR A 249 -17.56 13.29 -14.02
N SER A 250 -18.84 13.45 -14.35
CA SER A 250 -19.28 14.46 -15.33
C SER A 250 -18.99 15.90 -14.85
N GLN A 251 -18.12 16.61 -15.59
CA GLN A 251 -18.23 18.01 -16.01
C GLN A 251 -18.44 19.11 -14.95
N ASN A 252 -17.33 19.61 -14.38
CA ASN A 252 -17.00 21.05 -14.24
C ASN A 252 -15.79 21.21 -13.29
N ALA A 253 -14.60 21.00 -13.82
CA ALA A 253 -13.39 21.49 -13.17
C ALA A 253 -12.41 21.93 -14.26
N SER A 254 -12.66 23.11 -14.84
CA SER A 254 -11.54 23.96 -15.25
C SER A 254 -10.84 24.40 -13.96
N VAL A 255 -10.04 23.48 -13.41
CA VAL A 255 -9.07 23.78 -12.37
C VAL A 255 -7.76 23.36 -13.01
N SER A 256 -6.84 24.32 -13.06
CA SER A 256 -5.45 24.11 -13.47
C SER A 256 -4.87 22.84 -12.84
N PRO A 257 -3.82 22.23 -13.43
CA PRO A 257 -3.18 21.03 -12.90
C PRO A 257 -2.47 21.37 -11.58
N THR A 258 -3.25 21.55 -10.54
CA THR A 258 -2.81 21.68 -9.17
C THR A 258 -2.87 20.28 -8.60
N THR A 259 -1.69 19.83 -8.23
CA THR A 259 -1.38 18.56 -7.59
C THR A 259 -2.46 18.13 -6.60
N PRO A 260 -2.97 16.89 -6.68
CA PRO A 260 -4.13 16.48 -5.92
C PRO A 260 -3.71 16.34 -4.46
N LYS A 261 -4.09 17.33 -3.65
CA LYS A 261 -4.33 17.08 -2.23
C LYS A 261 -5.40 15.99 -2.15
N PRO A 262 -5.42 15.08 -1.16
CA PRO A 262 -6.57 14.22 -0.95
C PRO A 262 -7.80 15.11 -0.75
N VAL A 263 -8.53 15.39 -1.83
CA VAL A 263 -9.69 16.29 -1.81
C VAL A 263 -10.86 15.43 -1.39
N GLU A 264 -11.43 15.76 -0.24
CA GLU A 264 -12.73 15.26 0.19
C GLU A 264 -13.68 15.22 -1.00
N ALA A 265 -14.29 14.05 -1.27
CA ALA A 265 -15.18 13.91 -2.41
C ALA A 265 -16.34 14.90 -2.26
N ALA A 266 -16.44 15.88 -3.16
CA ALA A 266 -17.57 16.80 -3.20
C ALA A 266 -18.83 15.98 -3.50
N VAL A 267 -19.75 15.93 -2.54
CA VAL A 267 -21.05 15.30 -2.73
C VAL A 267 -21.76 16.00 -3.89
N PRO A 268 -22.32 15.29 -4.89
CA PRO A 268 -23.07 15.92 -5.96
C PRO A 268 -24.24 16.72 -5.36
N ASN A 269 -24.12 18.05 -5.51
CA ASN A 269 -25.09 19.12 -5.29
C ASN A 269 -26.41 18.75 -4.57
N ARG A 270 -26.37 18.74 -3.23
CA ARG A 270 -27.50 19.13 -2.38
C ARG A 270 -27.01 20.18 -1.39
N SER A 271 -27.86 21.20 -1.17
CA SER A 271 -27.73 22.37 -0.29
C SER A 271 -26.95 22.15 1.03
N PRO A 272 -26.39 23.22 1.63
CA PRO A 272 -25.33 23.10 2.64
C PRO A 272 -25.85 22.38 3.89
N ALA A 273 -25.45 21.13 4.08
CA ALA A 273 -25.79 20.39 5.28
C ALA A 273 -24.73 20.62 6.35
N SER A 274 -25.09 21.43 7.34
CA SER A 274 -24.40 21.61 8.60
C SER A 274 -24.34 20.31 9.44
N VAL A 275 -23.14 19.99 9.95
CA VAL A 275 -22.84 19.66 11.37
C VAL A 275 -23.18 18.25 11.95
N ASN A 276 -23.68 17.27 11.20
CA ASN A 276 -23.80 15.89 11.71
C ASN A 276 -23.18 14.83 10.78
N VAL A 277 -21.85 14.86 10.63
CA VAL A 277 -21.13 13.76 9.97
C VAL A 277 -21.20 12.51 10.86
N ARG A 278 -21.90 11.48 10.38
CA ARG A 278 -22.01 10.18 11.06
C ARG A 278 -21.02 9.20 10.43
N ALA A 279 -20.34 8.41 11.27
CA ALA A 279 -19.45 7.38 10.77
C ALA A 279 -20.25 6.33 9.98
N HIS A 280 -19.77 5.98 8.80
CA HIS A 280 -20.33 4.94 7.95
C HIS A 280 -19.29 3.86 7.70
N MET A 281 -19.62 2.60 8.00
CA MET A 281 -18.66 1.52 8.15
C MET A 281 -19.00 0.33 7.27
N TYR A 282 -18.00 -0.12 6.51
CA TYR A 282 -18.06 -1.36 5.72
C TYR A 282 -17.12 -2.38 6.34
N VAL A 283 -17.58 -3.63 6.56
CA VAL A 283 -16.73 -4.70 7.10
C VAL A 283 -16.28 -5.61 5.96
N GLN A 284 -14.98 -5.86 5.87
CA GLN A 284 -14.34 -6.76 4.92
C GLN A 284 -13.77 -7.98 5.65
N GLU A 285 -14.09 -9.18 5.17
CA GLU A 285 -13.57 -10.43 5.72
C GLU A 285 -12.97 -11.32 4.63
N ASP A 286 -12.16 -12.29 5.05
CA ASP A 286 -11.52 -13.21 4.12
C ASP A 286 -12.57 -14.03 3.37
N ALA A 287 -12.37 -14.18 2.06
CA ALA A 287 -13.21 -14.99 1.19
C ALA A 287 -13.37 -16.44 1.70
N THR A 288 -12.33 -16.94 2.38
CA THR A 288 -12.27 -18.30 2.94
C THR A 288 -12.74 -18.40 4.39
N ASP A 289 -13.07 -17.27 5.02
CA ASP A 289 -13.66 -17.25 6.35
C ASP A 289 -15.11 -17.68 6.33
N THR A 290 -15.52 -18.29 7.45
CA THR A 290 -16.94 -18.57 7.67
C THR A 290 -17.64 -17.26 8.08
N PRO A 291 -18.89 -16.99 7.64
CA PRO A 291 -19.54 -15.68 7.81
C PRO A 291 -19.71 -15.19 9.26
N GLU A 292 -19.46 -16.03 10.26
CA GLU A 292 -19.64 -15.70 11.66
C GLU A 292 -18.63 -14.66 12.16
N ALA A 293 -17.42 -14.59 11.61
CA ALA A 293 -16.40 -13.64 12.05
C ALA A 293 -16.82 -12.19 11.76
N GLY A 294 -17.13 -11.87 10.49
CA GLY A 294 -17.64 -10.56 10.11
C GLY A 294 -18.97 -10.21 10.77
N THR A 295 -19.88 -11.18 10.90
CA THR A 295 -21.16 -10.96 11.60
C THR A 295 -20.96 -10.55 13.05
N LYS A 296 -20.04 -11.21 13.77
CA LYS A 296 -19.67 -10.83 15.16
C LYS A 296 -19.10 -9.43 15.23
N VAL A 297 -18.26 -9.04 14.27
CA VAL A 297 -17.68 -7.69 14.22
C VAL A 297 -18.75 -6.63 13.95
N VAL A 298 -19.68 -6.88 13.02
CA VAL A 298 -20.82 -5.98 12.78
C VAL A 298 -21.63 -5.76 14.05
N GLN A 299 -21.93 -6.84 14.80
CA GLN A 299 -22.63 -6.75 16.08
C GLN A 299 -21.83 -5.98 17.13
N LEU A 300 -20.52 -6.25 17.23
CA LEU A 300 -19.61 -5.56 18.15
C LEU A 300 -19.57 -4.06 17.88
N LEU A 301 -19.45 -3.66 16.61
CA LEU A 301 -19.43 -2.26 16.18
C LEU A 301 -20.76 -1.56 16.48
N ARG A 302 -21.90 -2.20 16.17
CA ARG A 302 -23.23 -1.64 16.47
C ARG A 302 -23.46 -1.47 17.97
N LYS A 303 -22.96 -2.39 18.79
CA LYS A 303 -23.03 -2.30 20.26
C LYS A 303 -22.11 -1.21 20.81
N GLY A 304 -20.85 -1.15 20.33
CA GLY A 304 -19.85 -0.18 20.80
C GLY A 304 -20.06 1.24 20.29
N TRP A 305 -20.77 1.39 19.17
CA TRP A 305 -21.07 2.69 18.57
C TRP A 305 -22.48 2.74 17.96
N PRO A 306 -23.54 2.82 18.79
CA PRO A 306 -24.94 2.75 18.34
C PRO A 306 -25.36 3.86 17.36
N THR A 307 -24.63 4.98 17.35
CA THR A 307 -24.89 6.09 16.43
C THR A 307 -24.15 5.97 15.11
N ALA A 308 -23.27 4.99 14.89
CA ALA A 308 -22.62 4.79 13.59
C ALA A 308 -23.56 4.01 12.64
N ASN A 309 -23.44 4.26 11.34
CA ASN A 309 -24.10 3.46 10.32
C ASN A 309 -23.18 2.30 9.88
N VAL A 310 -23.40 1.11 10.44
CA VAL A 310 -22.61 -0.09 10.10
C VAL A 310 -23.38 -0.94 9.10
N GLU A 311 -22.80 -1.12 7.91
CA GLU A 311 -23.39 -1.96 6.88
C GLU A 311 -23.56 -3.40 7.36
N SER A 312 -24.69 -4.01 7.01
CA SER A 312 -25.03 -5.37 7.44
C SER A 312 -24.25 -6.41 6.64
N GLN A 313 -24.01 -6.11 5.37
CA GLN A 313 -23.39 -7.03 4.43
C GLN A 313 -21.87 -6.97 4.62
N VAL A 314 -21.30 -8.11 4.97
CA VAL A 314 -19.85 -8.29 5.01
C VAL A 314 -19.33 -8.53 3.60
N GLN A 315 -18.29 -7.81 3.22
CA GLN A 315 -17.66 -7.92 1.91
C GLN A 315 -16.56 -8.98 1.95
N LYS A 316 -16.64 -9.96 1.05
CA LYS A 316 -15.66 -11.04 0.95
C LYS A 316 -14.51 -10.60 0.05
N ILE A 317 -13.28 -10.70 0.55
CA ILE A 317 -12.07 -10.28 -0.15
C ILE A 317 -11.10 -11.46 -0.26
N PRO A 318 -10.43 -11.67 -1.42
CA PRO A 318 -9.45 -12.75 -1.56
C PRO A 318 -8.35 -12.69 -0.49
N THR A 319 -7.98 -13.85 0.06
CA THR A 319 -7.00 -14.02 1.16
C THR A 319 -5.68 -13.29 0.91
N GLN A 320 -5.20 -13.29 -0.34
CA GLN A 320 -3.94 -12.67 -0.72
C GLN A 320 -3.97 -11.13 -0.60
N LYS A 321 -5.16 -10.53 -0.60
CA LYS A 321 -5.37 -9.07 -0.45
C LYS A 321 -5.73 -8.66 0.98
N MET A 322 -6.06 -9.63 1.84
CA MET A 322 -6.36 -9.37 3.23
C MET A 322 -5.09 -9.08 4.04
N PRO A 323 -5.13 -8.11 4.98
CA PRO A 323 -3.99 -7.76 5.81
C PRO A 323 -3.70 -8.85 6.86
N ASP A 324 -2.49 -8.90 7.41
CA ASP A 324 -2.16 -9.87 8.48
C ASP A 324 -2.75 -9.50 9.85
N VAL A 325 -3.16 -8.25 10.02
CA VAL A 325 -3.79 -7.71 11.24
C VAL A 325 -5.04 -6.93 10.87
N ALA A 326 -5.98 -6.81 11.81
CA ALA A 326 -7.17 -6.01 11.61
C ALA A 326 -6.81 -4.52 11.38
N GLN A 327 -7.44 -3.89 10.40
CA GLN A 327 -7.22 -2.48 10.07
C GLN A 327 -8.54 -1.73 9.99
N VAL A 328 -8.58 -0.53 10.57
CA VAL A 328 -9.63 0.46 10.30
C VAL A 328 -9.05 1.48 9.33
N ARG A 329 -9.44 1.39 8.06
CA ARG A 329 -9.00 2.27 7.00
C ARG A 329 -9.88 3.52 6.94
N TYR A 330 -9.26 4.69 6.90
CA TYR A 330 -9.94 5.99 6.84
C TYR A 330 -9.34 6.89 5.75
N PHE A 331 -10.18 7.74 5.16
CA PHE A 331 -9.88 8.40 3.88
C PHE A 331 -9.70 9.91 3.97
N ASN A 332 -10.36 10.59 4.94
CA ASN A 332 -10.19 12.03 5.20
C ASN A 332 -9.52 12.29 6.56
N ALA A 333 -8.60 13.25 6.67
CA ALA A 333 -7.79 13.41 7.89
C ALA A 333 -8.69 13.70 9.10
N SER A 334 -9.81 14.40 8.87
CA SER A 334 -10.88 14.62 9.84
C SER A 334 -11.52 13.34 10.40
N ASP A 335 -11.41 12.21 9.70
CA ASP A 335 -12.02 10.93 10.09
C ASP A 335 -11.12 10.11 11.03
N GLU A 336 -9.91 10.59 11.34
CA GLU A 336 -8.98 9.89 12.23
C GLU A 336 -9.59 9.60 13.61
N VAL A 337 -10.33 10.56 14.17
CA VAL A 337 -11.00 10.37 15.48
C VAL A 337 -12.04 9.24 15.43
N PHE A 338 -12.72 9.09 14.29
CA PHE A 338 -13.68 8.02 14.06
C PHE A 338 -12.96 6.67 13.88
N ALA A 339 -11.85 6.67 13.13
CA ALA A 339 -11.02 5.48 12.95
C ALA A 339 -10.49 4.97 14.30
N ASN A 340 -9.92 5.85 15.12
CA ASN A 340 -9.38 5.51 16.44
C ASN A 340 -10.46 5.00 17.39
N ARG A 341 -11.65 5.60 17.41
CA ARG A 341 -12.79 5.07 18.18
C ARG A 341 -13.18 3.66 17.72
N CYS A 342 -13.23 3.42 16.42
CA CYS A 342 -13.54 2.10 15.86
C CYS A 342 -12.45 1.07 16.22
N VAL A 343 -11.18 1.46 16.21
CA VAL A 343 -10.06 0.62 16.66
C VAL A 343 -10.24 0.18 18.11
N GLU A 344 -10.59 1.08 19.02
CA GLU A 344 -10.80 0.73 20.43
C GLU A 344 -11.92 -0.29 20.64
N ILE A 345 -12.98 -0.23 19.82
CA ILE A 345 -14.02 -1.26 19.81
C ILE A 345 -13.47 -2.58 19.26
N LEU A 346 -12.77 -2.51 18.13
CA LEU A 346 -12.25 -3.69 17.42
C LEU A 346 -11.20 -4.45 18.25
N LYS A 347 -10.43 -3.75 19.09
CA LYS A 347 -9.44 -4.33 20.02
C LYS A 347 -10.03 -5.34 21.01
N GLN A 348 -11.34 -5.31 21.25
CA GLN A 348 -12.02 -6.32 22.08
C GLN A 348 -11.98 -7.72 21.46
N ALA A 349 -11.90 -7.81 20.13
CA ALA A 349 -11.80 -9.06 19.38
C ALA A 349 -10.43 -9.25 18.69
N TYR A 350 -9.80 -8.15 18.28
CA TYR A 350 -8.53 -8.12 17.57
C TYR A 350 -7.55 -7.17 18.27
N PRO A 351 -6.80 -7.63 19.29
CA PRO A 351 -5.97 -6.76 20.13
C PRO A 351 -4.93 -5.91 19.36
N ASN A 352 -4.50 -6.37 18.19
CA ASN A 352 -3.54 -5.70 17.33
C ASN A 352 -4.19 -4.80 16.25
N ALA A 353 -5.49 -4.50 16.37
CA ALA A 353 -6.20 -3.62 15.46
C ALA A 353 -5.58 -2.21 15.45
N ARG A 354 -5.50 -1.59 14.27
CA ARG A 354 -4.95 -0.25 14.09
C ARG A 354 -5.66 0.57 13.02
N ALA A 355 -5.51 1.89 13.08
CA ALA A 355 -5.99 2.78 12.03
C ALA A 355 -4.96 2.86 10.90
N VAL A 356 -5.43 2.94 9.65
CA VAL A 356 -4.59 3.10 8.46
C VAL A 356 -5.17 4.19 7.56
N ARG A 357 -4.32 5.11 7.14
CA ARG A 357 -4.69 6.24 6.29
C ARG A 357 -4.64 5.81 4.82
N ILE A 358 -5.73 6.03 4.09
CA ILE A 358 -5.82 5.78 2.65
C ILE A 358 -6.03 7.12 1.96
N GLY A 359 -5.11 7.55 1.11
CA GLY A 359 -5.28 8.81 0.41
C GLY A 359 -6.13 8.71 -0.87
N LEU A 360 -7.15 7.85 -0.86
CA LEU A 360 -8.21 7.87 -1.86
C LEU A 360 -9.30 8.86 -1.43
N PRO A 361 -9.85 9.66 -2.35
CA PRO A 361 -10.97 10.53 -2.03
C PRO A 361 -12.21 9.69 -1.68
N SER A 362 -12.89 10.05 -0.59
CA SER A 362 -14.06 9.34 -0.09
C SER A 362 -14.97 10.29 0.72
N PRO A 363 -16.29 10.02 0.84
CA PRO A 363 -17.16 10.79 1.70
C PRO A 363 -16.65 10.89 3.14
N LYS A 364 -16.85 12.05 3.78
CA LYS A 364 -16.54 12.25 5.20
C LYS A 364 -17.25 11.21 6.08
N GLY A 365 -16.54 10.73 7.10
CA GLY A 365 -17.03 9.73 8.04
C GLY A 365 -16.97 8.30 7.53
N GLN A 366 -16.50 8.06 6.30
CA GLN A 366 -16.42 6.71 5.76
C GLN A 366 -15.21 5.94 6.31
N LEU A 367 -15.44 4.72 6.77
CA LEU A 367 -14.44 3.78 7.28
C LEU A 367 -14.61 2.40 6.63
N GLU A 368 -13.49 1.74 6.37
CA GLU A 368 -13.45 0.32 5.99
C GLU A 368 -12.76 -0.50 7.08
N ILE A 369 -13.40 -1.56 7.55
CA ILE A 369 -12.93 -2.43 8.63
C ILE A 369 -12.46 -3.73 7.99
N TRP A 370 -11.16 -3.82 7.76
CA TRP A 370 -10.51 -4.98 7.17
C TRP A 370 -10.09 -5.95 8.27
N LEU A 371 -10.69 -7.12 8.31
CA LEU A 371 -10.31 -8.20 9.22
C LEU A 371 -8.96 -8.82 8.80
N PRO A 372 -8.26 -9.54 9.70
CA PRO A 372 -7.03 -10.21 9.31
C PRO A 372 -7.34 -11.36 8.35
N ARG A 373 -6.37 -11.69 7.48
CA ARG A 373 -6.43 -12.89 6.64
C ARG A 373 -6.54 -14.14 7.49
N LYS A 374 -7.20 -15.14 6.95
CA LYS A 374 -7.23 -16.48 7.54
C LYS A 374 -5.85 -17.13 7.31
N ARG A 375 -5.27 -17.71 8.37
CA ARG A 375 -4.01 -18.46 8.30
C ARG A 375 -4.24 -19.94 8.07
#